data_AF-A0A1Q2YWX3-F1
#
_entry.id   AF-A0A1Q2YWX3-F1
#
_cell.length_a   1.000
_cell.length_b   1.000
_cell.length_c   1.000
_cell.angle_alpha   90.00
_cell.angle_beta   90.00
_cell.angle_gamma   90.00
#
_symmetry.space_group_name_H-M   'P 1'
#
loop_
_entity.id
_entity.type
_entity.pdbx_description
1 polymer ?
#
loop_
_entity_poly.entity_id
_entity_poly.type
_entity_poly.pdbx_seq_one_letter_code
_entity_poly.pdbx_strand_id
1 'polypeptide(L)'
;MSRHELPAKRPGTSVVVGWDNPMMTFFAQVLDEQAEEDADPVLLWLGTQHGEVTRPEDLVRPLAPFADLTAPHLEQLRADRVADLDCGPSLLQRFGSLFVNRH
;
A
#
# COMPACT_ATOMS: atom_id res chain seq x y z
N MET A 1 -9.94 2.61 0.97
CA MET A 1 -8.59 2.00 0.97
C MET A 1 -7.95 2.30 -0.37
N SER A 2 -6.90 3.12 -0.35
CA SER A 2 -6.14 3.47 -1.55
C SER A 2 -4.89 2.59 -1.65
N ARG A 3 -4.51 2.19 -2.86
CA ARG A 3 -3.28 1.45 -3.14
C ARG A 3 -2.64 1.98 -4.42
N HIS A 4 -1.33 2.18 -4.37
CA HIS A 4 -0.50 2.67 -5.46
C HIS A 4 0.70 1.75 -5.63
N GLU A 5 0.86 1.25 -6.84
CA GLU A 5 2.05 0.49 -7.22
C GLU A 5 3.16 1.47 -7.57
N LEU A 6 4.33 1.26 -6.96
CA LEU A 6 5.52 2.06 -7.19
C LEU A 6 6.50 1.28 -8.06
N PRO A 7 7.23 1.98 -8.95
CA PRO A 7 8.30 1.35 -9.69
C PRO A 7 9.39 0.87 -8.73
N ALA A 8 9.59 -0.44 -8.69
CA ALA A 8 10.65 -1.03 -7.89
C ALA A 8 12.02 -0.74 -8.50
N LYS A 9 13.02 -0.54 -7.65
CA LYS A 9 14.42 -0.39 -8.03
C LYS A 9 15.04 -1.70 -8.49
N ARG A 10 14.56 -2.82 -7.94
CA ARG A 10 15.00 -4.16 -8.32
C ARG A 10 14.00 -4.76 -9.31
N PRO A 11 14.46 -5.29 -10.45
CA PRO A 11 13.60 -6.07 -11.32
C PRO A 11 13.12 -7.32 -10.58
N GLY A 12 11.86 -7.68 -10.77
CA GLY A 12 11.26 -8.83 -10.08
C GLY A 12 10.78 -8.54 -8.66
N THR A 13 10.78 -7.27 -8.22
CA THR A 13 10.16 -6.86 -6.96
C THR A 13 8.95 -5.99 -7.28
N SER A 14 7.84 -6.20 -6.58
CA SER A 14 6.65 -5.37 -6.64
C SER A 14 6.52 -4.57 -5.33
N VAL A 15 6.32 -3.25 -5.45
CA VAL A 15 6.20 -2.35 -4.30
C VAL A 15 4.84 -1.68 -4.35
N VAL A 16 4.07 -1.83 -3.29
CA VAL A 16 2.73 -1.26 -3.15
C VAL A 16 2.68 -0.40 -1.90
N VAL A 17 2.16 0.82 -2.01
CA VAL A 17 1.93 1.71 -0.87
C VAL A 17 0.50 2.21 -0.86
N GLY A 18 -0.02 2.54 0.31
CA GLY A 18 -1.41 2.98 0.39
C GLY A 18 -1.83 3.52 1.75
N TRP A 19 -3.08 3.96 1.80
CA TRP A 19 -3.76 4.35 3.03
C TRP A 19 -4.87 3.35 3.35
N ASP A 20 -4.81 2.84 4.57
CA ASP A 20 -5.83 1.99 5.16
C ASP A 20 -6.64 2.80 6.17
N ASN A 21 -7.91 3.07 5.83
CA ASN A 21 -8.83 3.84 6.65
C ASN A 21 -9.29 3.10 7.92
N PRO A 22 -9.76 1.83 7.88
CA PRO A 22 -10.12 1.11 9.10
C PRO A 22 -8.94 0.92 10.07
N MET A 23 -7.71 0.77 9.57
CA MET A 23 -6.52 0.73 10.41
C MET A 23 -5.93 2.12 10.71
N MET A 24 -6.49 3.18 10.14
CA MET A 24 -6.00 4.57 10.25
C MET A 24 -4.47 4.66 10.10
N THR A 25 -3.90 3.89 9.17
CA THR A 25 -2.45 3.75 8.98
C THR A 25 -2.11 3.74 7.50
N PHE A 26 -0.94 4.29 7.17
CA PHE A 26 -0.31 4.03 5.89
C PHE A 26 0.26 2.61 5.91
N PHE A 27 0.19 1.93 4.77
CA PHE A 27 0.79 0.62 4.61
C PHE A 27 1.75 0.61 3.43
N ALA A 28 2.73 -0.27 3.51
CA ALA A 28 3.65 -0.54 2.43
C ALA A 28 3.93 -2.03 2.37
N GLN A 29 3.85 -2.60 1.19
CA GLN A 29 4.12 -4.00 0.94
C GLN A 29 5.15 -4.11 -0.18
N VAL A 30 6.15 -4.95 0.03
CA VAL A 30 7.16 -5.28 -0.95
C VAL A 30 7.11 -6.79 -1.14
N LEU A 31 6.87 -7.21 -2.38
CA LEU A 31 6.79 -8.59 -2.79
C LEU A 31 7.93 -8.91 -3.74
N ASP A 32 8.52 -10.08 -3.61
CA ASP A 32 9.44 -10.66 -4.57
C ASP A 32 8.64 -11.55 -5.54
N GLU A 33 8.51 -11.10 -6.78
CA GLU A 33 7.86 -11.86 -7.85
C GLU A 33 8.73 -13.01 -8.37
N GLN A 34 10.00 -13.06 -7.97
CA GLN A 34 10.94 -14.12 -8.33
C GLN A 34 11.16 -15.12 -7.19
N ALA A 35 10.45 -14.97 -6.07
CA ALA A 35 10.51 -15.94 -4.98
C ALA A 35 10.09 -17.34 -5.48
N GLU A 36 10.81 -18.36 -5.01
CA GLU A 36 10.44 -19.76 -5.22
C GLU A 36 9.11 -20.09 -4.50
N GLU A 37 8.37 -21.10 -4.96
CA GLU A 37 7.04 -21.44 -4.38
C GLU A 37 7.08 -21.77 -2.88
N ASP A 38 8.21 -22.25 -2.37
CA ASP A 38 8.41 -22.58 -0.95
C ASP A 38 8.99 -21.40 -0.12
N ALA A 39 9.30 -20.27 -0.75
CA ALA A 39 9.82 -19.08 -0.09
C ALA A 39 8.71 -18.06 0.20
N ASP A 40 8.87 -17.27 1.27
CA ASP A 40 7.96 -16.15 1.54
C ASP A 40 8.25 -15.01 0.55
N PRO A 41 7.32 -14.68 -0.37
CA PRO A 41 7.52 -13.58 -1.31
C PRO A 41 7.46 -12.22 -0.61
N VAL A 42 6.99 -12.12 0.64
CA VAL A 42 6.87 -10.84 1.34
C VAL A 42 8.23 -10.41 1.89
N LEU A 43 8.89 -9.49 1.18
CA LEU A 43 10.16 -8.91 1.62
C LEU A 43 9.96 -7.88 2.73
N LEU A 44 8.86 -7.13 2.70
CA LEU A 44 8.53 -6.10 3.68
C LEU A 44 7.03 -5.85 3.73
N TRP A 45 6.47 -5.75 4.94
CA TRP A 45 5.11 -5.30 5.16
C TRP A 45 5.07 -4.36 6.36
N LEU A 46 4.60 -3.13 6.15
CA LEU A 46 4.38 -2.11 7.17
C LEU A 46 2.91 -1.70 7.22
N GLY A 47 2.46 -1.21 8.38
CA GLY A 47 1.08 -0.79 8.58
C GLY A 47 0.14 -1.97 8.75
N THR A 48 0.61 -3.00 9.47
CA THR A 48 -0.19 -4.18 9.83
C THR A 48 -0.96 -3.97 11.13
N GLN A 49 -0.61 -2.92 11.90
CA GLN A 49 -1.28 -2.54 13.13
C GLN A 49 -2.00 -1.19 13.00
N HIS A 50 -3.05 -1.02 13.79
CA HIS A 50 -3.82 0.22 13.81
C HIS A 50 -2.95 1.40 14.27
N GLY A 51 -2.89 2.46 13.46
CA GLY A 51 -2.10 3.66 13.75
C GLY A 51 -0.58 3.45 13.79
N GLU A 52 -0.06 2.35 13.25
CA GLU A 52 1.38 2.04 13.24
C GLU A 52 2.18 3.12 12.49
N VAL A 53 1.66 3.52 11.32
CA VAL A 53 2.27 4.49 10.42
C VAL A 53 1.28 5.63 10.19
N THR A 54 1.45 6.72 10.93
CA THR A 54 0.54 7.88 10.84
C THR A 54 0.96 8.89 9.78
N ARG A 55 2.20 8.81 9.28
CA ARG A 55 2.76 9.73 8.29
C ARG A 55 3.37 8.96 7.13
N PRO A 56 3.16 9.42 5.89
CA PRO A 56 3.71 8.72 4.73
C PRO A 56 5.24 8.85 4.65
N GLU A 57 5.82 9.86 5.31
CA GLU A 57 7.28 10.01 5.44
C GLU A 57 7.94 8.87 6.24
N ASP A 58 7.20 8.22 7.14
CA ASP A 58 7.72 7.06 7.89
C ASP A 58 7.89 5.83 6.98
N LEU A 59 7.19 5.78 5.83
CA LEU A 59 7.38 4.74 4.82
C LEU A 59 8.63 4.96 3.96
N VAL A 60 9.17 6.18 3.89
CA VAL A 60 10.30 6.51 3.01
C VAL A 60 11.57 5.78 3.44
N ARG A 61 11.86 5.74 4.75
CA ARG A 61 13.08 5.10 5.27
C ARG A 61 13.11 3.59 4.99
N PRO A 62 12.06 2.81 5.29
CA PRO A 62 12.06 1.37 5.02
C PRO A 62 11.94 1.02 3.54
N LEU A 63 11.29 1.87 2.73
CA LEU A 63 11.13 1.62 1.28
C LEU A 63 12.31 2.08 0.44
N ALA A 64 13.16 2.99 0.92
CA ALA A 64 14.35 3.47 0.22
C ALA A 64 15.19 2.39 -0.51
N PRO A 65 15.44 1.19 0.06
CA PRO A 65 16.16 0.13 -0.64
C PRO A 65 15.37 -0.58 -1.77
N PHE A 66 14.04 -0.47 -1.78
CA PHE A 66 13.16 -1.17 -2.72
C PHE A 66 12.53 -0.25 -3.77
N ALA A 67 12.11 0.96 -3.41
CA ALA A 67 11.50 1.94 -4.31
C ALA A 67 11.86 3.38 -3.91
N ASP A 68 11.76 4.31 -4.87
CA ASP A 68 11.84 5.74 -4.58
C ASP A 68 10.45 6.31 -4.30
N LEU A 69 10.18 6.59 -3.02
CA LEU A 69 9.08 7.47 -2.65
C LEU A 69 9.47 8.91 -2.94
N THR A 70 8.92 9.46 -4.02
CA THR A 70 9.10 10.85 -4.39
C THR A 70 8.06 11.73 -3.69
N ALA A 71 8.31 13.04 -3.61
CA ALA A 71 7.37 14.02 -3.06
C ALA A 71 5.94 13.93 -3.64
N PRO A 72 5.70 13.73 -4.95
CA PRO A 72 4.34 13.58 -5.47
C PRO A 72 3.66 12.31 -4.95
N HIS A 73 4.37 11.20 -4.72
CA HIS A 73 3.78 10.00 -4.10
C HIS A 73 3.30 10.28 -2.67
N LEU A 74 4.08 11.03 -1.89
CA LEU A 74 3.71 11.43 -0.54
C LEU A 74 2.49 12.34 -0.52
N GLU A 75 2.43 13.30 -1.46
CA GLU A 75 1.29 14.22 -1.59
C GLU A 75 0.01 13.46 -1.99
N GLN A 76 0.13 12.51 -2.92
CA GLN A 76 -0.96 11.62 -3.33
C GLN A 76 -1.52 10.84 -2.12
N LEU A 77 -0.65 10.23 -1.32
CA LEU A 77 -1.05 9.48 -0.12
C LEU A 77 -1.75 10.36 0.93
N ARG A 78 -1.29 11.61 1.09
CA ARG A 78 -1.95 12.59 1.97
C ARG A 78 -3.33 12.95 1.45
N ALA A 79 -3.46 13.20 0.15
CA ALA A 79 -4.73 13.47 -0.50
C ALA A 79 -5.70 12.30 -0.35
N ASP A 80 -5.24 11.05 -0.51
CA ASP A 80 -6.06 9.86 -0.32
C ASP A 80 -6.58 9.72 1.12
N ARG A 81 -5.72 9.97 2.11
CA ARG A 81 -6.14 9.99 3.52
C ARG A 81 -7.24 11.02 3.76
N VAL A 82 -7.09 12.24 3.23
CA VAL A 82 -8.10 13.30 3.36
C VAL A 82 -9.38 12.90 2.65
N ALA A 83 -9.29 12.35 1.43
CA ALA A 83 -10.44 11.91 0.66
C ALA A 83 -11.21 10.76 1.34
N ASP A 84 -10.54 9.79 1.95
CA ASP A 84 -11.18 8.66 2.66
C ASP A 84 -11.71 9.08 4.06
N LEU A 85 -11.17 10.14 4.67
CA LEU A 85 -11.68 10.74 5.92
C LEU A 85 -12.91 11.65 5.67
N ASP A 86 -12.88 12.45 4.60
CA ASP A 86 -13.99 13.34 4.21
C ASP A 86 -15.14 12.55 3.57
N CYS A 87 -14.83 11.45 2.89
CA CYS A 87 -15.82 10.49 2.43
C CYS A 87 -16.06 9.46 3.54
N GLY A 88 -16.87 9.83 4.54
CA GLY A 88 -17.38 8.88 5.54
C GLY A 88 -17.82 7.56 4.87
N PRO A 89 -17.60 6.42 5.56
CA PRO A 89 -17.17 5.14 4.97
C PRO A 89 -17.70 4.94 3.56
N SER A 90 -16.83 5.16 2.57
CA SER A 90 -17.25 5.10 1.17
C SER A 90 -17.77 3.70 0.82
N LEU A 91 -18.83 3.66 0.00
CA LEU A 91 -19.58 2.47 -0.45
C LEU A 91 -18.72 1.36 -1.08
N LEU A 92 -17.43 1.60 -1.32
CA LEU A 92 -16.46 0.62 -1.81
C LEU A 92 -16.04 -0.41 -0.74
N GLN A 93 -16.29 -0.17 0.56
CA GLN A 93 -16.28 -1.23 1.58
C GLN A 93 -17.50 -2.18 1.46
N ARG A 94 -18.50 -1.86 0.63
CA ARG A 94 -19.70 -2.66 0.40
C ARG A 94 -19.66 -3.49 -0.89
N PHE A 95 -18.61 -3.36 -1.71
CA PHE A 95 -18.46 -4.02 -3.01
C PHE A 95 -17.29 -5.01 -3.09
N GLY A 96 -16.89 -5.61 -1.96
CA GLY A 96 -16.04 -6.82 -1.95
C GLY A 96 -16.72 -8.09 -2.52
N SER A 97 -17.64 -7.98 -3.49
CA SER A 97 -18.41 -9.14 -3.99
C SER A 97 -18.70 -9.13 -5.50
N LEU A 98 -17.91 -8.43 -6.32
CA LEU A 98 -18.07 -8.47 -7.78
C LEU A 98 -16.73 -8.67 -8.50
N PHE A 99 -16.07 -9.79 -8.21
CA PHE A 99 -15.29 -10.49 -9.24
C PHE A 99 -15.51 -11.99 -9.11
N VAL A 100 -16.80 -12.38 -9.16
CA VAL A 100 -17.19 -13.75 -9.47
C VAL A 100 -17.75 -13.76 -10.89
N ASN A 101 -17.06 -14.53 -11.73
CA ASN A 101 -17.58 -15.26 -12.89
C ASN A 101 -17.85 -14.52 -14.22
N ARG A 102 -17.07 -14.89 -15.25
CA ARG A 102 -17.49 -15.21 -16.64
C ARG A 102 -16.22 -15.67 -17.40
N HIS A 103 -15.99 -16.97 -17.62
CA HIS A 103 -16.68 -17.96 -18.49
C HIS A 103 -16.50 -17.69 -19.99
#